data_AF-A0A6H2D4D2-F1
#
_entry.id   AF-A0A6H2D4D2-F1
#
_cell.length_a   1.000
_cell.length_b   1.000
_cell.length_c   1.000
_cell.angle_alpha   90.00
_cell.angle_beta   90.00
_cell.angle_gamma   90.00
#
_symmetry.space_group_name_H-M   'P 1'
#
loop_
_entity.id
_entity.type
_entity.pdbx_description
1 polymer ?
#
loop_
_entity_poly.entity_id
_entity_poly.type
_entity_poly.pdbx_seq_one_letter_code
_entity_poly.pdbx_strand_id
1 'polypeptide(L)'
;MKKALLFACISLVFCFAANAFAQSDILRMRRMADSEFRIAEKAFKEAETEYGPALTGIPAEEKMVLCKRIRTALYDNRVQYNFEDLIAQMKYKRQIQKLESYQSAANCGN
;
A
#
# COMPACT_ATOMS: atom_id res chain seq x y z
N MET A 1 35.69 38.48 26.71
CA MET A 1 34.49 37.73 26.28
C MET A 1 34.46 37.67 24.76
N LYS A 2 34.54 36.47 24.13
CA LYS A 2 34.25 36.14 22.70
C LYS A 2 34.94 34.81 22.32
N LYS A 3 34.48 33.68 22.84
CA LYS A 3 34.90 32.32 22.38
C LYS A 3 33.72 31.33 22.39
N ALA A 4 32.49 31.81 22.21
CA ALA A 4 31.28 30.98 22.30
C ALA A 4 30.43 31.03 21.02
N LEU A 5 31.06 31.15 19.85
CA LEU A 5 30.36 31.37 18.58
C LEU A 5 30.75 30.38 17.46
N LEU A 6 31.39 29.27 17.82
CA LEU A 6 31.87 28.27 16.85
C LEU A 6 31.43 26.83 17.20
N PHE A 7 30.33 26.67 17.94
CA PHE A 7 29.80 25.33 18.29
C PHE A 7 28.31 25.13 17.95
N ALA A 8 27.70 26.04 17.19
CA ALA A 8 26.28 25.92 16.80
C ALA A 8 26.06 25.30 15.41
N CYS A 9 27.09 25.21 14.55
CA CYS A 9 26.91 24.73 13.17
C CYS A 9 27.10 23.21 12.98
N ILE A 10 27.67 22.50 13.97
CA ILE A 10 27.93 21.06 13.84
C ILE A 10 26.69 20.22 14.20
N SER A 11 25.77 20.77 15.01
CA SER A 11 24.56 20.07 15.46
C SER A 11 23.43 20.03 14.42
N LEU A 12 23.52 20.82 13.34
CA LEU A 12 22.49 20.86 12.28
C LEU A 12 22.72 19.82 11.17
N VAL A 13 23.97 19.36 10.97
CA VAL A 13 24.30 18.41 9.89
C VAL A 13 23.87 16.97 10.25
N PHE A 14 23.82 16.64 11.55
CA PHE A 14 23.42 15.30 12.00
C PHE A 14 21.91 15.02 11.92
N CYS A 15 21.06 16.04 11.78
CA CYS A 15 19.61 15.85 11.65
C CYS A 15 19.15 15.51 10.22
N PHE A 16 19.95 15.80 9.19
CA PHE A 16 19.56 15.52 7.80
C PHE A 16 19.91 14.09 7.34
N ALA A 17 20.92 13.46 7.94
CA ALA A 17 21.34 12.11 7.55
C ALA A 17 20.33 11.02 7.98
N ALA A 18 19.65 11.20 9.11
CA ALA A 18 18.65 10.23 9.59
C ALA A 18 17.36 10.22 8.74
N ASN A 19 17.01 11.37 8.13
CA ASN A 19 15.80 11.47 7.30
C ASN A 19 15.93 10.77 5.95
N ALA A 20 17.15 10.63 5.40
CA ALA A 20 17.36 10.00 4.11
C ALA A 20 17.02 8.49 4.12
N PHE A 21 17.35 7.80 5.21
CA PHE A 21 17.07 6.36 5.36
C PHE A 21 15.57 6.10 5.54
N ALA A 22 14.89 6.86 6.40
CA ALA A 22 13.44 6.75 6.61
C ALA A 22 12.65 7.07 5.32
N GLN A 23 13.08 8.07 4.55
CA GLN A 23 12.42 8.43 3.29
C GLN A 23 12.56 7.34 2.23
N SER A 24 13.71 6.65 2.18
CA SER A 24 13.95 5.56 1.22
C SER A 24 13.04 4.34 1.46
N ASP A 25 12.83 3.97 2.73
CA ASP A 25 11.96 2.86 3.10
C ASP A 25 10.48 3.20 2.90
N ILE A 26 10.06 4.42 3.22
CA ILE A 26 8.68 4.89 2.95
C ILE A 26 8.40 4.84 1.44
N LEU A 27 9.32 5.32 0.59
CA LEU A 27 9.14 5.25 -0.86
C LEU A 27 9.07 3.80 -1.38
N ARG A 28 9.86 2.89 -0.81
CA ARG A 28 9.79 1.46 -1.15
C ARG A 28 8.44 0.86 -0.77
N MET A 29 7.98 1.13 0.44
CA MET A 29 6.69 0.64 0.93
C MET A 29 5.50 1.20 0.13
N ARG A 30 5.53 2.49 -0.25
CA ARG A 30 4.56 3.10 -1.17
C ARG A 30 4.49 2.35 -2.51
N ARG A 31 5.64 2.04 -3.11
CA ARG A 31 5.72 1.29 -4.38
C ARG A 31 5.17 -0.12 -4.25
N MET A 32 5.43 -0.78 -3.13
CA MET A 32 4.89 -2.12 -2.86
C MET A 32 3.35 -2.08 -2.79
N ALA A 33 2.78 -1.18 -1.98
CA ALA A 33 1.32 -1.07 -1.86
C ALA A 33 0.63 -0.73 -3.19
N ASP A 34 1.24 0.15 -4.00
CA ASP A 34 0.75 0.47 -5.34
C ASP A 34 0.91 -0.68 -6.34
N SER A 35 1.97 -1.47 -6.19
CA SER A 35 2.19 -2.67 -7.01
C SER A 35 1.14 -3.73 -6.69
N GLU A 36 0.97 -4.08 -5.41
CA GLU A 36 0.01 -5.07 -4.97
C GLU A 36 -1.43 -4.66 -5.29
N PHE A 37 -1.77 -3.37 -5.15
CA PHE A 37 -3.07 -2.85 -5.59
C PHE A 37 -3.31 -3.13 -7.08
N ARG A 38 -2.34 -2.83 -7.96
CA ARG A 38 -2.46 -3.05 -9.41
C ARG A 38 -2.52 -4.53 -9.77
N ILE A 39 -1.77 -5.38 -9.07
CA ILE A 39 -1.79 -6.83 -9.26
C ILE A 39 -3.16 -7.39 -8.88
N ALA A 40 -3.71 -6.98 -7.74
CA ALA A 40 -5.04 -7.40 -7.29
C ALA A 40 -6.14 -6.86 -8.21
N GLU A 41 -6.09 -5.60 -8.61
CA GLU A 41 -7.05 -5.00 -9.54
C GLU A 41 -7.05 -5.70 -10.89
N LYS A 42 -5.86 -5.99 -11.44
CA LYS A 42 -5.72 -6.72 -12.71
C LYS A 42 -6.31 -8.13 -12.58
N ALA A 43 -5.93 -8.87 -11.54
CA ALA A 43 -6.42 -10.22 -11.32
C ALA A 43 -7.95 -10.27 -11.15
N PHE A 44 -8.54 -9.31 -10.45
CA PHE A 44 -9.99 -9.20 -10.31
C PHE A 44 -10.67 -8.94 -11.65
N LYS A 45 -10.16 -7.99 -12.44
CA LYS A 45 -10.73 -7.68 -13.77
C LYS A 45 -10.59 -8.84 -14.76
N GLU A 46 -9.49 -9.58 -14.70
CA GLU A 46 -9.29 -10.78 -15.51
C GLU A 46 -10.31 -11.86 -15.12
N ALA A 47 -10.48 -12.13 -13.83
CA ALA A 47 -11.49 -13.07 -13.34
C ALA A 47 -12.93 -12.62 -13.69
N GLU A 48 -13.23 -11.32 -13.60
CA GLU A 48 -14.53 -10.77 -13.98
C GLU A 48 -14.79 -10.91 -15.48
N THR A 49 -13.75 -10.76 -16.31
CA THR A 49 -13.85 -10.95 -17.76
C THR A 49 -14.11 -12.42 -18.12
N GLU A 50 -13.49 -13.35 -17.39
CA GLU A 50 -13.56 -14.78 -17.66
C GLU A 50 -14.82 -15.45 -17.09
N TYR A 51 -15.17 -15.12 -15.86
CA TYR A 51 -16.24 -15.77 -15.09
C TYR A 51 -17.49 -14.90 -14.89
N GLY A 52 -17.45 -13.66 -15.39
CA GLY A 52 -18.51 -12.66 -15.24
C GLY A 52 -18.48 -11.92 -13.88
N PRO A 53 -19.34 -10.89 -13.71
CA PRO A 53 -19.34 -10.03 -12.52
C PRO A 53 -19.60 -10.74 -11.19
N ALA A 54 -20.35 -11.84 -11.22
CA ALA A 54 -20.64 -12.64 -10.04
C ALA A 54 -19.52 -13.65 -9.71
N LEU A 55 -18.51 -13.77 -10.58
CA LEU A 55 -17.42 -14.75 -10.49
C LEU A 55 -17.96 -16.19 -10.28
N THR A 56 -19.11 -16.48 -10.88
CA THR A 56 -19.80 -17.77 -10.71
C THR A 56 -19.05 -18.85 -11.45
N GLY A 57 -18.70 -19.95 -10.76
CA GLY A 57 -18.00 -21.07 -11.37
C GLY A 57 -16.48 -20.91 -11.46
N ILE A 58 -15.91 -19.85 -10.86
CA ILE A 58 -14.45 -19.75 -10.69
C ILE A 58 -13.91 -21.00 -9.98
N PRO A 59 -12.85 -21.65 -10.49
CA PRO A 59 -12.22 -22.78 -9.82
C PRO A 59 -11.72 -22.41 -8.42
N ALA A 60 -11.82 -23.35 -7.47
CA ALA A 60 -11.49 -23.08 -6.07
C ALA A 60 -10.03 -22.61 -5.88
N GLU A 61 -9.09 -23.15 -6.66
CA GLU A 61 -7.68 -22.78 -6.62
C GLU A 61 -7.45 -21.34 -7.13
N GLU A 62 -8.07 -20.98 -8.25
CA GLU A 62 -7.98 -19.63 -8.81
C GLU A 62 -8.63 -18.60 -7.89
N LYS A 63 -9.79 -18.95 -7.31
CA LYS A 63 -10.45 -18.13 -6.30
C LYS A 63 -9.55 -17.90 -5.10
N MET A 64 -8.88 -18.93 -4.60
CA MET A 64 -7.93 -18.82 -3.49
C MET A 64 -6.77 -17.88 -3.84
N VAL A 65 -6.21 -17.97 -5.05
CA VAL A 65 -5.13 -17.09 -5.52
C VAL A 65 -5.62 -15.64 -5.64
N LEU A 66 -6.79 -15.42 -6.22
CA LEU A 66 -7.41 -14.09 -6.32
C LEU A 66 -7.62 -13.49 -4.93
N CYS A 67 -8.22 -14.24 -4.01
CA CYS A 67 -8.46 -13.79 -2.64
C CYS A 67 -7.17 -13.50 -1.89
N LYS A 68 -6.13 -14.31 -2.07
CA LYS A 68 -4.81 -14.05 -1.49
C LYS A 68 -4.26 -12.71 -1.97
N ARG A 69 -4.30 -12.43 -3.29
CA ARG A 69 -3.82 -11.15 -3.85
C ARG A 69 -4.60 -9.95 -3.30
N ILE A 70 -5.93 -10.04 -3.23
CA ILE A 70 -6.77 -8.98 -2.67
C ILE A 70 -6.41 -8.72 -1.20
N ARG A 71 -6.27 -9.77 -0.38
CA ARG A 71 -5.92 -9.63 1.04
C ARG A 71 -4.52 -9.05 1.25
N THR A 72 -3.52 -9.49 0.48
CA THR A 72 -2.17 -8.91 0.53
C THR A 72 -2.21 -7.43 0.19
N ALA A 73 -2.89 -7.06 -0.90
CA ALA A 73 -3.03 -5.66 -1.29
C ALA A 73 -3.75 -4.83 -0.21
N LEU A 74 -4.80 -5.38 0.43
CA LEU A 74 -5.49 -4.72 1.55
C LEU A 74 -4.56 -4.45 2.72
N TYR A 75 -3.78 -5.45 3.11
CA TYR A 75 -2.81 -5.30 4.19
C TYR A 75 -1.81 -4.20 3.87
N ASP A 76 -1.15 -4.25 2.72
CA ASP A 76 -0.12 -3.27 2.35
C ASP A 76 -0.69 -1.84 2.25
N ASN A 77 -1.89 -1.69 1.70
CA ASN A 77 -2.53 -0.38 1.56
C ASN A 77 -3.01 0.18 2.92
N ARG A 78 -3.49 -0.68 3.84
CA ARG A 78 -3.85 -0.27 5.22
C ARG A 78 -2.61 0.13 6.02
N VAL A 79 -1.52 -0.61 5.85
CA VAL A 79 -0.22 -0.25 6.43
C VAL A 79 0.17 1.14 5.93
N GLN A 80 0.21 1.39 4.61
CA GLN A 80 0.56 2.72 4.10
C GLN A 80 -0.40 3.81 4.59
N TYR A 81 -1.71 3.58 4.58
CA TYR A 81 -2.67 4.56 5.10
C TYR A 81 -2.30 5.06 6.51
N ASN A 82 -1.81 4.19 7.40
CA ASN A 82 -1.45 4.58 8.76
C ASN A 82 -0.13 5.37 8.88
N PHE A 83 0.76 5.31 7.87
CA PHE A 83 2.09 5.94 7.90
C PHE A 83 2.20 7.22 7.07
N GLU A 84 1.14 7.57 6.33
CA GLU A 84 1.16 8.61 5.31
C GLU A 84 0.58 9.94 5.79
N ASP A 85 0.94 11.04 5.12
CA ASP A 85 0.28 12.33 5.32
C ASP A 85 -1.18 12.33 4.84
N LEU A 86 -1.96 13.35 5.22
CA LEU A 86 -3.39 13.42 4.89
C LEU A 86 -3.69 13.34 3.39
N ILE A 87 -2.81 13.85 2.53
CA ILE A 87 -3.01 13.84 1.07
C ILE A 87 -2.81 12.42 0.54
N ALA A 88 -1.70 11.78 0.91
CA ALA A 88 -1.40 10.41 0.53
C ALA A 88 -2.40 9.40 1.15
N GLN A 89 -2.89 9.66 2.36
CA GLN A 89 -3.95 8.88 2.99
C GLN A 89 -5.23 8.82 2.15
N MET A 90 -5.63 9.90 1.49
CA MET A 90 -6.82 9.88 0.63
C MET A 90 -6.68 8.90 -0.53
N LYS A 91 -5.47 8.77 -1.10
CA LYS A 91 -5.19 7.80 -2.16
C LYS A 91 -5.34 6.37 -1.63
N TYR A 92 -4.66 6.04 -0.53
CA TYR A 92 -4.71 4.70 0.04
C TYR A 92 -6.10 4.33 0.54
N LYS A 93 -6.86 5.29 1.08
CA LYS A 93 -8.28 5.10 1.44
C LYS A 93 -9.13 4.66 0.24
N ARG A 94 -8.96 5.30 -0.93
CA ARG A 94 -9.68 4.91 -2.16
C ARG A 94 -9.28 3.51 -2.63
N GLN A 95 -7.99 3.18 -2.56
CA GLN A 95 -7.49 1.85 -2.92
C GLN A 95 -8.06 0.77 -1.98
N ILE A 96 -8.07 1.02 -0.67
CA ILE A 96 -8.67 0.13 0.34
C ILE A 96 -10.14 -0.11 0.06
N GLN A 97 -10.94 0.94 -0.14
CA GLN A 97 -12.38 0.82 -0.44
C GLN A 97 -12.65 -0.03 -1.68
N LYS A 98 -11.81 0.14 -2.72
CA LYS A 98 -11.93 -0.66 -3.94
C LYS A 98 -11.57 -2.13 -3.69
N LEU A 99 -10.50 -2.40 -2.96
CA LEU A 99 -10.09 -3.75 -2.60
C LEU A 99 -11.13 -4.44 -1.69
N GLU A 100 -11.77 -3.71 -0.78
CA GLU A 100 -12.88 -4.21 0.04
C GLU A 100 -14.09 -4.58 -0.83
N SER A 101 -14.41 -3.80 -1.86
CA SER A 101 -15.43 -4.17 -2.83
C SER A 101 -15.08 -5.45 -3.60
N TYR A 102 -13.80 -5.62 -3.98
CA TYR A 102 -13.33 -6.84 -4.64
C TYR A 102 -13.39 -8.06 -3.71
N GLN A 103 -12.98 -7.91 -2.45
CA GLN A 103 -13.06 -8.97 -1.45
C GLN A 103 -14.50 -9.45 -1.24
N SER A 104 -15.45 -8.50 -1.19
CA SER A 104 -16.87 -8.78 -1.06
C SER A 104 -17.42 -9.46 -2.32
N ALA A 105 -17.13 -8.94 -3.50
CA ALA A 105 -17.60 -9.48 -4.77
C ALA A 105 -17.07 -10.91 -5.02
N ALA A 106 -15.79 -11.14 -4.73
CA ALA A 106 -15.17 -12.46 -4.84
C ALA A 106 -15.53 -13.40 -3.68
N ASN A 107 -16.31 -12.96 -2.69
CA ASN A 107 -16.67 -13.72 -1.50
C ASN A 107 -15.44 -14.42 -0.87
N CYS A 108 -14.42 -13.62 -0.57
CA CYS A 108 -13.14 -14.12 -0.11
C CYS A 108 -13.13 -14.51 1.38
N GLY A 109 -14.22 -14.32 2.12
CA GLY A 109 -14.19 -14.39 3.59
C GLY A 109 -13.33 -13.29 4.21
N ASN A 110 -13.48 -13.10 5.52
CA ASN A 110 -12.62 -12.20 6.30
C ASN A 110 -11.26 -12.85 6.60
#